data_AF-A0A3N5P863-F1
#
_entry.id   AF-A0A3N5P863-F1
#
_cell.length_a   1.000
_cell.length_b   1.000
_cell.length_c   1.000
_cell.angle_alpha   90.00
_cell.angle_beta   90.00
_cell.angle_gamma   90.00
#
_symmetry.space_group_name_H-M   'P 1'
#
loop_
_entity.id
_entity.type
_entity.pdbx_description
1 polymer ?
#
loop_
_entity_poly.entity_id
_entity_poly.type
_entity_poly.pdbx_seq_one_letter_code
_entity_poly.pdbx_strand_id
1 'polypeptide(L)'
;MSRFKMRLILVSAVVLGWLVLACSAADLVPLRQARITATPSRTPKPTFTATATATATLVPSLTPTPTHTPTVTPLPSDTPLPTDTPLPTLTPTVTNTPSPTVPPTATRRPPTPRPANTPVPQPTRTPAPAFSIAIVRGYPHCDGFAAVTGTVKHGNGTPFPGVAVGVWSPTWVGAVGVSKADGKFDVLLTGLPVGEYQVAVVKLDTCAQQDGLPTAIQCQRLSNVTKVTVTEDCKANRVTELDV
;
A
#
# COMPACT_ATOMS: atom_id res chain seq x y z
N MET A 1 -11.08 42.61 96.47
CA MET A 1 -11.29 41.69 95.32
C MET A 1 -11.10 40.26 95.80
N SER A 2 -12.07 39.36 95.55
CA SER A 2 -12.07 37.97 96.04
C SER A 2 -10.83 37.21 95.55
N ARG A 3 -10.20 36.41 96.44
CA ARG A 3 -9.04 35.55 96.12
C ARG A 3 -9.30 34.61 94.94
N PHE A 4 -10.57 34.34 94.63
CA PHE A 4 -11.00 33.58 93.46
C PHE A 4 -10.79 34.35 92.13
N LYS A 5 -11.08 35.65 92.10
CA LYS A 5 -10.85 36.51 90.92
C LYS A 5 -9.35 36.68 90.61
N MET A 6 -8.52 36.77 91.65
CA MET A 6 -7.05 36.88 91.48
C MET A 6 -6.43 35.58 90.94
N ARG A 7 -6.94 34.41 91.35
CA ARG A 7 -6.51 33.12 90.82
C ARG A 7 -6.96 32.91 89.36
N LEU A 8 -8.15 33.35 88.99
CA LEU A 8 -8.65 33.25 87.61
C LEU A 8 -7.79 34.08 86.65
N ILE A 9 -7.41 35.30 87.06
CA ILE A 9 -6.56 36.21 86.25
C ILE A 9 -5.15 35.64 86.08
N LEU A 10 -4.58 35.04 87.12
CA LEU A 10 -3.26 34.40 87.03
C LEU A 10 -3.29 33.19 86.08
N VAL A 11 -4.34 32.36 86.14
CA VAL A 11 -4.47 31.20 85.23
C VAL A 11 -4.67 31.67 83.79
N SER A 12 -5.49 32.69 83.53
CA SER A 12 -5.68 33.23 82.18
C SER A 12 -4.39 33.83 81.60
N ALA A 13 -3.59 34.51 82.42
CA ALA A 13 -2.32 35.07 81.99
C ALA A 13 -1.28 33.99 81.64
N VAL A 14 -1.26 32.89 82.41
CA VAL A 14 -0.38 31.74 82.13
C VAL A 14 -0.82 31.04 80.85
N VAL A 15 -2.13 30.80 80.65
CA VAL A 15 -2.64 30.16 79.42
C VAL A 15 -2.36 31.04 78.19
N LEU A 16 -2.59 32.35 78.27
CA LEU A 16 -2.26 33.28 77.19
C LEU A 16 -0.75 33.32 76.91
N GLY A 17 0.09 33.29 77.94
CA GLY A 17 1.55 33.23 77.78
C GLY A 17 2.02 31.96 77.07
N TRP A 18 1.45 30.80 77.41
CA TRP A 18 1.77 29.53 76.75
C TRP A 18 1.27 29.49 75.30
N LEU A 19 0.13 30.11 75.01
CA LEU A 19 -0.45 30.17 73.66
C LEU A 19 0.37 31.07 72.71
N VAL A 20 0.92 32.18 73.23
CA VAL A 20 1.86 33.03 72.48
C VAL A 20 3.21 32.33 72.28
N LEU A 21 3.73 31.63 73.30
CA LEU A 21 4.99 30.88 73.20
C LEU A 21 4.91 29.72 72.20
N ALA A 22 3.76 29.05 72.10
CA ALA A 22 3.50 28.01 71.10
C ALA A 22 3.39 28.57 69.68
N CYS A 23 2.89 29.80 69.53
CA CYS A 23 2.80 30.48 68.22
C CYS A 23 4.19 30.88 67.69
N SER A 24 5.11 31.29 68.58
CA SER A 24 6.49 31.65 68.21
C SER A 24 7.39 30.46 67.87
N ALA A 25 6.98 29.22 68.19
CA ALA A 25 7.74 28.01 67.86
C ALA A 25 7.48 27.50 66.42
N ALA A 26 6.46 28.01 65.72
CA ALA A 26 6.16 27.64 64.34
C ALA A 26 7.11 28.29 63.31
N ASP A 27 7.80 29.38 63.67
CA ASP A 27 8.71 30.11 62.77
C ASP A 27 10.17 29.62 62.82
N LEU A 28 10.50 28.63 63.65
CA LEU A 28 11.83 28.02 63.72
C LEU A 28 11.93 26.68 63.00
N VAL A 29 11.09 26.45 61.98
CA VAL A 29 11.36 25.42 60.98
C VAL A 29 12.30 26.04 59.94
N PRO A 30 13.59 25.70 59.90
CA PRO A 30 14.40 26.09 58.76
C PRO A 30 13.78 25.44 57.54
N LEU A 31 13.24 26.26 56.63
CA LEU A 31 12.96 25.85 55.27
C LEU A 31 14.27 25.27 54.73
N ARG A 32 14.38 23.93 54.73
CA ARG A 32 15.38 23.22 53.96
C ARG A 32 15.04 23.52 52.50
N GLN A 33 15.59 24.62 51.99
CA GLN A 33 15.74 24.80 50.57
C GLN A 33 16.51 23.59 50.09
N ALA A 34 15.78 22.66 49.45
CA ALA A 34 16.38 21.66 48.60
C ALA A 34 17.04 22.44 47.48
N ARG A 35 18.29 22.84 47.71
CA ARG A 35 19.15 23.33 46.65
C ARG A 35 19.30 22.17 45.69
N ILE A 36 18.63 22.26 44.54
CA ILE A 36 18.83 21.34 43.43
C ILE A 36 20.29 21.49 43.03
N THR A 37 21.13 20.65 43.60
CA THR A 37 22.50 20.48 43.16
C THR A 37 22.38 19.67 41.90
N ALA A 38 22.60 20.30 40.74
CA ALA A 38 22.66 19.58 39.49
C ALA A 38 23.76 18.52 39.61
N THR A 39 23.37 17.26 39.68
CA THR A 39 24.29 16.13 39.59
C THR A 39 25.06 16.30 38.28
N PRO A 40 26.41 16.31 38.27
CA PRO A 40 27.16 16.39 37.03
C PRO A 40 26.76 15.21 36.15
N SER A 41 26.02 15.50 35.08
CA SER A 41 25.62 14.51 34.09
C SER A 41 26.88 14.06 33.38
N ARG A 42 27.13 12.74 33.36
CA ARG A 42 28.21 12.18 32.56
C ARG A 42 27.92 12.51 31.10
N THR A 43 28.64 13.47 30.55
CA THR A 43 28.58 13.77 29.13
C THR A 43 28.99 12.51 28.37
N PRO A 44 28.11 11.94 27.52
CA PRO A 44 28.50 10.79 26.71
C PRO A 44 29.71 11.21 25.86
N LYS A 45 30.77 10.40 25.92
CA LYS A 45 31.94 10.58 25.06
C LYS A 45 31.45 10.58 23.61
N PRO A 46 31.85 11.54 22.75
CA PRO A 46 31.46 11.51 21.35
C PRO A 46 31.91 10.20 20.74
N THR A 47 30.94 9.36 20.39
CA THR A 47 31.19 8.15 19.61
C THR A 47 31.37 8.62 18.17
N PHE A 48 32.57 8.45 17.63
CA PHE A 48 32.81 8.64 16.20
C PHE A 48 32.01 7.58 15.45
N THR A 49 30.82 7.94 15.01
CA THR A 49 30.03 7.13 14.09
C THR A 49 30.76 7.11 12.76
N ALA A 50 31.24 5.94 12.33
CA ALA A 50 31.83 5.80 11.01
C ALA A 50 30.81 6.21 9.96
N THR A 51 31.07 7.32 9.26
CA THR A 51 30.25 7.75 8.13
C THR A 51 30.42 6.71 7.03
N ALA A 52 29.31 6.10 6.59
CA ALA A 52 29.34 5.15 5.50
C ALA A 52 29.94 5.83 4.26
N THR A 53 31.05 5.27 3.76
CA THR A 53 31.68 5.69 2.51
C THR A 53 30.65 5.60 1.40
N ALA A 54 30.48 6.68 0.62
CA ALA A 54 29.55 6.70 -0.49
C ALA A 54 29.89 5.57 -1.48
N THR A 55 29.03 4.54 -1.51
CA THR A 55 29.11 3.48 -2.50
C THR A 55 28.84 4.08 -3.87
N ALA A 56 29.74 3.84 -4.83
CA ALA A 56 29.58 4.32 -6.20
C ALA A 56 28.21 3.90 -6.74
N THR A 57 27.34 4.89 -6.98
CA THR A 57 26.03 4.68 -7.56
C THR A 57 26.23 4.24 -9.01
N LEU A 58 25.75 3.05 -9.34
CA LEU A 58 25.80 2.55 -10.72
C LEU A 58 25.05 3.55 -11.61
N VAL A 59 25.77 4.14 -12.56
CA VAL A 59 25.19 5.02 -13.57
C VAL A 59 24.18 4.20 -14.38
N PRO A 60 22.93 4.66 -14.55
CA PRO A 60 21.95 3.95 -15.35
C PRO A 60 22.48 3.75 -16.77
N SER A 61 22.63 2.49 -17.17
CA SER A 61 22.98 2.14 -18.55
C SER A 61 21.83 2.56 -19.46
N LEU A 62 22.15 3.25 -20.55
CA LEU A 62 21.17 3.66 -21.56
C LEU A 62 20.42 2.43 -22.06
N THR A 63 19.11 2.41 -21.85
CA THR A 63 18.21 1.40 -22.38
C THR A 63 18.22 1.51 -23.91
N PRO A 64 18.54 0.43 -24.66
CA PRO A 64 18.54 0.50 -26.11
C PRO A 64 17.14 0.83 -26.62
N THR A 65 17.06 1.89 -27.43
CA THR A 65 15.81 2.33 -28.06
C THR A 65 15.39 1.27 -29.09
N PRO A 66 14.12 0.81 -29.12
CA PRO A 66 13.69 -0.16 -30.11
C PRO A 66 13.79 0.44 -31.51
N THR A 67 14.71 -0.08 -32.33
CA THR A 67 14.82 0.28 -33.74
C THR A 67 13.70 -0.40 -34.51
N HIS A 68 12.74 0.37 -35.00
CA HIS A 68 11.75 -0.12 -35.95
C HIS A 68 12.42 -0.40 -37.29
N THR A 69 12.85 -1.62 -37.51
CA THR A 69 13.32 -2.07 -38.83
C THR A 69 12.08 -2.24 -39.72
N PRO A 70 11.93 -1.47 -40.82
CA PRO A 70 10.80 -1.66 -41.72
C PRO A 70 10.92 -3.02 -42.42
N THR A 71 9.96 -3.90 -42.19
CA THR A 71 9.88 -5.20 -42.86
C THR A 71 9.50 -4.97 -44.32
N VAL A 72 10.40 -5.31 -45.25
CA VAL A 72 10.14 -5.22 -46.70
C VAL A 72 8.98 -6.15 -47.03
N THR A 73 7.85 -5.55 -47.41
CA THR A 73 6.68 -6.30 -47.88
C THR A 73 6.96 -6.80 -49.29
N PRO A 74 6.89 -8.11 -49.58
CA PRO A 74 7.14 -8.62 -50.92
C PRO A 74 6.07 -8.08 -51.88
N LEU A 75 6.53 -7.55 -53.02
CA LEU A 75 5.65 -7.07 -54.09
C LEU A 75 4.90 -8.27 -54.71
N PRO A 76 3.60 -8.13 -55.07
CA PRO A 76 2.88 -9.19 -55.76
C PRO A 76 3.61 -9.61 -57.04
N SER A 77 3.79 -10.91 -57.21
CA SER A 77 4.40 -11.51 -58.40
C SER A 77 3.45 -11.40 -59.58
N ASP A 78 3.99 -11.04 -60.75
CA ASP A 78 3.23 -10.94 -61.99
C ASP A 78 2.57 -12.29 -62.34
N THR A 79 1.26 -12.24 -62.53
CA THR A 79 0.45 -13.36 -62.99
C THR A 79 0.85 -13.71 -64.43
N PRO A 80 1.18 -14.98 -64.75
CA PRO A 80 1.57 -15.34 -66.11
C PRO A 80 0.42 -15.11 -67.09
N LEU A 81 0.75 -14.56 -68.26
CA LEU A 81 -0.19 -14.30 -69.35
C LEU A 81 -0.73 -15.64 -69.89
N PRO A 82 -2.03 -15.75 -70.23
CA PRO A 82 -2.59 -16.97 -70.81
C PRO A 82 -1.86 -17.35 -72.11
N THR A 83 -1.40 -18.60 -72.17
CA THR A 83 -0.74 -19.16 -73.35
C THR A 83 -1.77 -19.54 -74.42
N ASP A 84 -1.43 -19.27 -75.68
CA ASP A 84 -2.28 -19.59 -76.84
C ASP A 84 -2.62 -21.08 -76.90
N THR A 85 -3.91 -21.34 -77.07
CA THR A 85 -4.49 -22.69 -77.18
C THR A 85 -4.21 -23.26 -78.57
N PRO A 86 -3.63 -24.46 -78.72
CA PRO A 86 -3.33 -25.02 -80.04
C PRO A 86 -4.62 -25.38 -80.79
N LEU A 87 -4.58 -25.19 -82.11
CA LEU A 87 -5.68 -25.50 -83.05
C LEU A 87 -5.94 -27.02 -83.12
N PRO A 88 -7.19 -27.48 -83.23
CA PRO A 88 -7.51 -28.91 -83.24
C PRO A 88 -6.92 -29.65 -84.44
N THR A 89 -6.17 -30.71 -84.17
CA THR A 89 -5.62 -31.64 -85.16
C THR A 89 -6.65 -32.69 -85.57
N LEU A 90 -6.64 -33.07 -86.85
CA LEU A 90 -7.59 -34.02 -87.47
C LEU A 90 -7.57 -35.41 -86.82
N THR A 91 -8.77 -35.98 -86.71
CA THR A 91 -9.15 -37.23 -86.07
C THR A 91 -8.53 -38.47 -86.72
N PRO A 92 -7.85 -39.36 -85.96
CA PRO A 92 -7.52 -40.69 -86.45
C PRO A 92 -8.67 -41.69 -86.24
N THR A 93 -8.76 -42.63 -87.18
CA THR A 93 -9.77 -43.67 -87.34
C THR A 93 -9.76 -44.71 -86.22
N VAL A 94 -10.96 -45.15 -85.81
CA VAL A 94 -11.21 -46.07 -84.69
C VAL A 94 -10.59 -47.44 -84.92
N THR A 95 -9.75 -47.89 -83.99
CA THR A 95 -9.29 -49.29 -83.88
C THR A 95 -9.79 -49.87 -82.55
N ASN A 96 -10.45 -51.03 -82.60
CA ASN A 96 -10.99 -51.72 -81.43
C ASN A 96 -9.88 -52.06 -80.43
N THR A 97 -9.93 -51.43 -79.26
CA THR A 97 -9.02 -51.65 -78.14
C THR A 97 -9.80 -52.39 -77.03
N PRO A 98 -9.23 -53.40 -76.37
CA PRO A 98 -9.96 -54.28 -75.44
C PRO A 98 -10.51 -53.54 -74.21
N SER A 99 -11.55 -54.16 -73.63
CA SER A 99 -12.36 -53.66 -72.51
C SER A 99 -11.53 -53.19 -71.31
N PRO A 100 -11.86 -52.04 -70.69
CA PRO A 100 -11.11 -51.49 -69.56
C PRO A 100 -11.23 -52.37 -68.31
N THR A 101 -10.08 -52.68 -67.71
CA THR A 101 -9.98 -53.19 -66.34
C THR A 101 -10.56 -52.14 -65.39
N VAL A 102 -11.47 -52.57 -64.51
CA VAL A 102 -12.13 -51.70 -63.51
C VAL A 102 -11.05 -51.06 -62.63
N PRO A 103 -10.97 -49.72 -62.54
CA PRO A 103 -10.02 -49.05 -61.66
C PRO A 103 -10.36 -49.32 -60.19
N PRO A 104 -9.36 -49.40 -59.29
CA PRO A 104 -9.62 -49.60 -57.87
C PRO A 104 -10.47 -48.46 -57.33
N THR A 105 -11.55 -48.82 -56.63
CA THR A 105 -12.45 -47.89 -55.96
C THR A 105 -11.64 -46.99 -55.02
N ALA A 106 -11.69 -45.68 -55.25
CA ALA A 106 -11.02 -44.69 -54.40
C ALA A 106 -11.51 -44.83 -52.95
N THR A 107 -10.65 -45.38 -52.09
CA THR A 107 -10.92 -45.44 -50.66
C THR A 107 -10.83 -44.01 -50.13
N ARG A 108 -11.95 -43.47 -49.61
CA ARG A 108 -11.97 -42.12 -49.05
C ARG A 108 -10.89 -42.03 -47.97
N ARG A 109 -9.93 -41.13 -48.18
CA ARG A 109 -8.99 -40.74 -47.13
C ARG A 109 -9.81 -40.19 -45.95
N PRO A 110 -9.60 -40.70 -44.72
CA PRO A 110 -10.30 -40.17 -43.56
C PRO A 110 -10.02 -38.67 -43.43
N PRO A 111 -10.99 -37.86 -42.98
CA PRO A 111 -10.79 -36.43 -42.81
C PRO A 111 -9.63 -36.21 -41.85
N THR A 112 -8.64 -35.44 -42.30
CA THR A 112 -7.58 -34.92 -41.43
C THR A 112 -8.26 -34.26 -40.22
N PRO A 113 -7.93 -34.65 -38.98
CA PRO A 113 -8.52 -34.03 -37.81
C PRO A 113 -8.21 -32.54 -37.86
N ARG A 114 -9.27 -31.72 -37.92
CA ARG A 114 -9.17 -30.27 -37.76
C ARG A 114 -8.45 -30.03 -36.44
N PRO A 115 -7.43 -29.14 -36.37
CA PRO A 115 -6.83 -28.78 -35.10
C PRO A 115 -7.97 -28.36 -34.17
N ALA A 116 -8.21 -29.17 -33.14
CA ALA A 116 -9.17 -28.84 -32.11
C ALA A 116 -8.67 -27.52 -31.52
N ASN A 117 -9.54 -26.50 -31.50
CA ASN A 117 -9.25 -25.25 -30.80
C ASN A 117 -8.81 -25.66 -29.40
N THR A 118 -7.51 -25.58 -29.13
CA THR A 118 -7.00 -25.80 -27.80
C THR A 118 -7.66 -24.69 -26.99
N PRO A 119 -8.51 -25.01 -25.99
CA PRO A 119 -9.10 -23.98 -25.18
C PRO A 119 -7.95 -23.16 -24.63
N VAL A 120 -7.85 -21.89 -25.04
CA VAL A 120 -6.95 -20.94 -24.40
C VAL A 120 -7.33 -21.03 -22.93
N PRO A 121 -6.39 -21.38 -22.02
CA PRO A 121 -6.72 -21.49 -20.62
C PRO A 121 -7.36 -20.17 -20.22
N GLN A 122 -8.65 -20.24 -19.90
CA GLN A 122 -9.38 -19.09 -19.38
C GLN A 122 -8.56 -18.61 -18.18
N PRO A 123 -8.20 -17.31 -18.08
CA PRO A 123 -7.46 -16.81 -16.94
C PRO A 123 -8.23 -17.27 -15.71
N THR A 124 -7.62 -18.21 -14.99
CA THR A 124 -8.19 -18.70 -13.75
C THR A 124 -8.27 -17.45 -12.91
N ARG A 125 -9.48 -17.00 -12.58
CA ARG A 125 -9.65 -15.92 -11.60
C ARG A 125 -9.06 -16.49 -10.33
N THR A 126 -7.77 -16.24 -10.09
CA THR A 126 -7.15 -16.48 -8.81
C THR A 126 -8.06 -15.78 -7.81
N PRO A 127 -8.68 -16.53 -6.88
CA PRO A 127 -9.50 -15.92 -5.84
C PRO A 127 -8.69 -14.77 -5.25
N ALA A 128 -9.30 -13.60 -5.12
CA ALA A 128 -8.63 -12.48 -4.46
C ALA A 128 -8.12 -13.03 -3.12
N PRO A 129 -6.81 -12.98 -2.86
CA PRO A 129 -6.24 -13.61 -1.68
C PRO A 129 -6.90 -13.01 -0.45
N ALA A 130 -7.42 -13.85 0.44
CA ALA A 130 -7.95 -13.39 1.72
C ALA A 130 -6.81 -12.73 2.49
N PHE A 131 -6.93 -11.43 2.74
CA PHE A 131 -5.97 -10.68 3.54
C PHE A 131 -6.69 -9.82 4.58
N SER A 132 -6.04 -9.62 5.73
CA SER A 132 -6.53 -8.68 6.73
C SER A 132 -5.69 -7.42 6.78
N ILE A 133 -6.36 -6.25 6.85
CA ILE A 133 -5.71 -4.95 7.03
C ILE A 133 -5.89 -4.51 8.47
N ALA A 134 -4.83 -4.43 9.25
CA ALA A 134 -4.86 -3.75 10.54
C ALA A 134 -4.41 -2.31 10.36
N ILE A 135 -5.32 -1.35 10.49
CA ILE A 135 -5.00 0.09 10.40
C ILE A 135 -4.39 0.52 11.72
N VAL A 136 -3.11 0.89 11.76
CA VAL A 136 -2.39 1.09 13.03
C VAL A 136 -2.52 2.53 13.51
N ARG A 137 -2.51 3.51 12.60
CA ARG A 137 -2.49 4.94 12.95
C ARG A 137 -3.19 5.79 11.89
N GLY A 138 -3.94 6.79 12.37
CA GLY A 138 -4.48 7.91 11.60
C GLY A 138 -4.35 9.16 12.45
N TYR A 139 -3.28 9.94 12.26
CA TYR A 139 -3.04 11.15 13.05
C TYR A 139 -2.71 12.34 12.16
N PRO A 140 -3.18 13.54 12.48
CA PRO A 140 -2.59 14.79 12.07
C PRO A 140 -1.56 15.22 13.15
N HIS A 141 -0.30 15.34 12.76
CA HIS A 141 0.75 16.08 13.51
C HIS A 141 1.40 15.41 14.73
N CYS A 142 1.50 14.08 14.80
CA CYS A 142 2.40 13.42 15.75
C CYS A 142 3.83 13.46 15.20
N ASP A 143 4.71 14.26 15.81
CA ASP A 143 6.10 14.46 15.35
C ASP A 143 6.20 14.90 13.87
N GLY A 144 5.17 15.60 13.36
CA GLY A 144 5.12 16.11 11.98
C GLY A 144 4.67 15.09 10.92
N PHE A 145 4.29 13.86 11.31
CA PHE A 145 3.88 12.81 10.39
C PHE A 145 2.36 12.57 10.43
N ALA A 146 1.70 12.66 9.28
CA ALA A 146 0.28 12.37 9.13
C ALA A 146 0.04 11.33 8.04
N ALA A 147 -0.53 10.19 8.40
CA ALA A 147 -0.78 9.08 7.47
C ALA A 147 -1.85 8.12 7.99
N VAL A 148 -2.53 7.44 7.07
CA VAL A 148 -3.20 6.15 7.35
C VAL A 148 -2.16 5.06 7.14
N THR A 149 -1.88 4.30 8.19
CA THR A 149 -0.89 3.20 8.14
C THR A 149 -1.56 1.88 8.46
N GLY A 150 -1.02 0.79 7.94
CA GLY A 150 -1.48 -0.52 8.32
C GLY A 150 -0.58 -1.66 7.87
N THR A 151 -0.98 -2.88 8.17
CA THR A 151 -0.34 -4.10 7.66
C THR A 151 -1.34 -4.91 6.85
N VAL A 152 -0.93 -5.39 5.69
CA VAL A 152 -1.63 -6.40 4.90
C VAL A 152 -1.00 -7.75 5.19
N LYS A 153 -1.83 -8.74 5.52
CA LYS A 153 -1.39 -10.12 5.81
C LYS A 153 -2.20 -11.12 5.03
N HIS A 154 -1.61 -12.21 4.58
CA HIS A 154 -2.34 -13.37 4.07
C HIS A 154 -3.24 -13.99 5.16
N GLY A 155 -4.22 -14.82 4.78
CA GLY A 155 -5.09 -15.53 5.72
C GLY A 155 -4.38 -16.46 6.72
N ASN A 156 -3.11 -16.80 6.50
CA ASN A 156 -2.26 -17.53 7.46
C ASN A 156 -1.52 -16.60 8.45
N GLY A 157 -1.73 -15.28 8.37
CA GLY A 157 -1.11 -14.26 9.21
C GLY A 157 0.24 -13.72 8.73
N THR A 158 0.82 -14.23 7.64
CA THR A 158 2.13 -13.75 7.13
C THR A 158 1.98 -12.43 6.38
N PRO A 159 3.00 -11.54 6.39
CA PRO A 159 2.94 -10.29 5.64
C PRO A 159 2.72 -10.48 4.15
N PHE A 160 1.93 -9.60 3.54
CA PHE A 160 1.61 -9.69 2.12
C PHE A 160 2.01 -8.40 1.36
N PRO A 161 3.12 -8.43 0.59
CA PRO A 161 3.57 -7.30 -0.22
C PRO A 161 2.77 -7.09 -1.51
N GLY A 162 2.84 -5.88 -2.07
CA GLY A 162 2.33 -5.56 -3.40
C GLY A 162 0.83 -5.27 -3.47
N VAL A 163 0.15 -5.20 -2.33
CA VAL A 163 -1.29 -4.91 -2.25
C VAL A 163 -1.50 -3.40 -2.21
N ALA A 164 -2.31 -2.87 -3.12
CA ALA A 164 -2.63 -1.45 -3.22
C ALA A 164 -3.82 -1.10 -2.32
N VAL A 165 -3.62 -0.14 -1.42
CA VAL A 165 -4.62 0.36 -0.47
C VAL A 165 -4.92 1.82 -0.79
N GLY A 166 -6.16 2.09 -1.15
CA GLY A 166 -6.66 3.43 -1.43
C GLY A 166 -7.24 4.07 -0.17
N VAL A 167 -6.93 5.35 0.05
CA VAL A 167 -7.50 6.18 1.12
C VAL A 167 -8.05 7.46 0.51
N TRP A 168 -9.30 7.81 0.81
CA TRP A 168 -9.96 9.02 0.29
C TRP A 168 -10.96 9.60 1.28
N SER A 169 -11.51 10.78 0.97
CA SER A 169 -12.63 11.36 1.69
C SER A 169 -13.62 12.00 0.70
N PRO A 170 -14.80 12.46 1.13
CA PRO A 170 -15.71 13.20 0.25
C PRO A 170 -15.12 14.50 -0.32
N THR A 171 -14.10 15.07 0.34
CA THR A 171 -13.47 16.34 -0.03
C THR A 171 -12.06 16.20 -0.59
N TRP A 172 -11.53 14.97 -0.64
CA TRP A 172 -10.19 14.67 -1.14
C TRP A 172 -10.20 13.45 -2.05
N VAL A 173 -9.66 13.61 -3.27
CA VAL A 173 -9.56 12.56 -4.31
C VAL A 173 -8.81 11.30 -3.86
N GLY A 174 -8.07 11.40 -2.77
CA GLY A 174 -7.39 10.28 -2.17
C GLY A 174 -6.04 9.96 -2.80
N ALA A 175 -5.33 9.06 -2.14
CA ALA A 175 -4.05 8.53 -2.58
C ALA A 175 -4.01 7.02 -2.36
N VAL A 176 -3.10 6.36 -3.08
CA VAL A 176 -2.92 4.91 -3.01
C VAL A 176 -1.52 4.59 -2.50
N GLY A 177 -1.45 3.76 -1.47
CA GLY A 177 -0.19 3.20 -0.95
C GLY A 177 -0.09 1.72 -1.29
N VAL A 178 1.12 1.20 -1.46
CA VAL A 178 1.36 -0.22 -1.76
C VAL A 178 2.09 -0.87 -0.59
N SER A 179 1.64 -2.05 -0.16
CA SER A 179 2.28 -2.78 0.92
C SER A 179 3.71 -3.22 0.55
N LYS A 180 4.63 -3.01 1.48
CA LYS A 180 6.06 -3.36 1.38
C LYS A 180 6.29 -4.84 1.69
N ALA A 181 7.53 -5.30 1.59
CA ALA A 181 7.93 -6.69 1.89
C ALA A 181 7.49 -7.17 3.30
N ASP A 182 7.43 -6.26 4.28
CA ASP A 182 6.96 -6.54 5.64
C ASP A 182 5.43 -6.40 5.79
N GLY A 183 4.70 -6.30 4.67
CA GLY A 183 3.26 -6.13 4.61
C GLY A 183 2.78 -4.74 5.01
N LYS A 184 3.67 -3.83 5.44
CA LYS A 184 3.25 -2.49 5.88
C LYS A 184 2.97 -1.58 4.70
N PHE A 185 1.96 -0.76 4.85
CA PHE A 185 1.69 0.36 3.96
C PHE A 185 1.47 1.64 4.77
N ASP A 186 1.69 2.76 4.09
CA ASP A 186 1.42 4.08 4.58
C ASP A 186 0.86 4.93 3.44
N VAL A 187 -0.19 5.69 3.73
CA VAL A 187 -0.78 6.69 2.83
C VAL A 187 -0.76 8.02 3.54
N LEU A 188 0.08 8.94 3.04
CA LEU A 188 0.28 10.25 3.65
C LEU A 188 -0.98 11.09 3.58
N LEU A 189 -1.30 11.74 4.70
CA LEU A 189 -2.39 12.71 4.87
C LEU A 189 -1.85 14.12 5.20
N THR A 190 -0.59 14.39 4.87
CA THR A 190 0.06 15.67 5.15
C THR A 190 -0.75 16.83 4.54
N GLY A 191 -1.08 17.82 5.37
CA GLY A 191 -1.84 19.00 4.94
C GLY A 191 -3.34 18.78 4.78
N LEU A 192 -3.86 17.59 5.13
CA LEU A 192 -5.29 17.30 5.10
C LEU A 192 -5.93 17.51 6.48
N PRO A 193 -7.21 17.91 6.54
CA PRO A 193 -7.90 18.14 7.80
C PRO A 193 -8.15 16.83 8.56
N VAL A 194 -8.34 16.96 9.87
CA VAL A 194 -8.84 15.86 10.71
C VAL A 194 -10.25 15.47 10.26
N GLY A 195 -10.62 14.21 10.40
CA GLY A 195 -11.94 13.75 9.98
C GLY A 195 -12.03 12.28 9.64
N GLU A 196 -13.15 11.90 9.00
CA GLU A 196 -13.35 10.54 8.51
C GLU A 196 -12.74 10.35 7.13
N TYR A 197 -11.96 9.28 7.00
CA TYR A 197 -11.40 8.79 5.74
C TYR A 197 -11.93 7.40 5.43
N GLN A 198 -12.12 7.12 4.16
CA GLN A 198 -12.51 5.83 3.63
C GLN A 198 -11.27 5.09 3.17
N VAL A 199 -11.20 3.80 3.48
CA VAL A 199 -10.07 2.92 3.17
C VAL A 199 -10.61 1.65 2.54
N ALA A 200 -9.97 1.22 1.45
CA ALA A 200 -10.25 -0.07 0.81
C ALA A 200 -9.03 -0.55 0.03
N VAL A 201 -8.97 -1.85 -0.25
CA VAL A 201 -8.05 -2.37 -1.24
C VAL A 201 -8.59 -2.13 -2.62
N VAL A 202 -7.69 -1.72 -3.49
CA VAL A 202 -7.98 -1.26 -4.83
C VAL A 202 -7.11 -1.96 -5.85
N LYS A 203 -7.59 -2.04 -7.08
CA LYS A 203 -6.80 -2.50 -8.21
C LYS A 203 -6.04 -1.32 -8.80
N LEU A 204 -4.73 -1.24 -8.57
CA LEU A 204 -3.92 -0.05 -8.88
C LEU A 204 -3.97 0.38 -10.36
N ASP A 205 -4.04 -0.58 -11.29
CA ASP A 205 -4.11 -0.35 -12.73
C ASP A 205 -5.44 0.26 -13.20
N THR A 206 -6.45 0.27 -12.33
CA THR A 206 -7.77 0.87 -12.62
C THR A 206 -7.95 2.26 -12.04
N CYS A 207 -7.01 2.70 -11.19
CA CYS A 207 -7.10 4.00 -10.53
C CYS A 207 -6.87 5.14 -11.52
N ALA A 208 -7.67 6.19 -11.43
CA ALA A 208 -7.39 7.44 -12.10
C ALA A 208 -6.09 8.06 -11.57
N GLN A 209 -5.51 8.98 -12.34
CA GLN A 209 -4.30 9.70 -11.95
C GLN A 209 -4.58 11.20 -11.87
N GLN A 210 -3.95 11.85 -10.90
CA GLN A 210 -3.87 13.30 -10.79
C GLN A 210 -2.39 13.66 -10.57
N ASP A 211 -1.86 14.54 -11.41
CA ASP A 211 -0.45 14.95 -11.38
C ASP A 211 0.55 13.76 -11.46
N GLY A 212 0.16 12.70 -12.17
CA GLY A 212 0.96 11.47 -12.32
C GLY A 212 0.91 10.52 -11.12
N LEU A 213 0.14 10.84 -10.09
CA LEU A 213 -0.07 9.98 -8.92
C LEU A 213 -1.47 9.35 -8.92
N PRO A 214 -1.63 8.08 -8.50
CA PRO A 214 -2.91 7.40 -8.48
C PRO A 214 -3.85 7.98 -7.39
N THR A 215 -5.09 8.28 -7.77
CA THR A 215 -6.16 8.70 -6.86
C THR A 215 -7.02 7.51 -6.45
N ALA A 216 -7.59 7.55 -5.25
CA ALA A 216 -8.31 6.40 -4.69
C ALA A 216 -9.82 6.40 -5.01
N ILE A 217 -10.43 7.55 -5.32
CA ILE A 217 -11.89 7.66 -5.56
C ILE A 217 -12.37 6.92 -6.81
N GLN A 218 -11.49 6.71 -7.80
CA GLN A 218 -11.83 6.15 -9.10
C GLN A 218 -11.09 4.83 -9.37
N CYS A 219 -10.85 4.05 -8.32
CA CYS A 219 -10.31 2.70 -8.48
C CYS A 219 -11.42 1.63 -8.43
N GLN A 220 -11.20 0.52 -9.12
CA GLN A 220 -11.91 -0.72 -8.83
C GLN A 220 -11.58 -1.16 -7.40
N ARG A 221 -12.61 -1.24 -6.55
CA ARG A 221 -12.50 -1.74 -5.18
C ARG A 221 -12.47 -3.27 -5.18
N LEU A 222 -11.52 -3.83 -4.45
CA LEU A 222 -11.37 -5.26 -4.23
C LEU A 222 -11.86 -5.69 -2.84
N SER A 223 -12.05 -4.74 -1.93
CA SER A 223 -12.58 -4.97 -0.58
C SER A 223 -13.81 -4.10 -0.28
N ASN A 224 -14.45 -4.41 0.85
CA ASN A 224 -15.37 -3.48 1.49
C ASN A 224 -14.64 -2.18 1.88
N VAL A 225 -15.40 -1.09 1.90
CA VAL A 225 -14.91 0.21 2.37
C VAL A 225 -15.12 0.30 3.87
N THR A 226 -14.08 0.74 4.56
CA THR A 226 -14.14 0.99 5.99
C THR A 226 -13.71 2.41 6.30
N LYS A 227 -14.28 2.94 7.37
CA LYS A 227 -14.02 4.30 7.83
C LYS A 227 -12.94 4.30 8.90
N VAL A 228 -12.01 5.24 8.77
CA VAL A 228 -11.00 5.55 9.76
C VAL A 228 -11.20 6.99 10.18
N THR A 229 -11.31 7.21 11.49
CA THR A 229 -11.33 8.57 12.05
C THR A 229 -9.90 8.99 12.36
N VAL A 230 -9.45 10.05 11.72
CA VAL A 230 -8.16 10.70 11.97
C VAL A 230 -8.39 11.85 12.94
N THR A 231 -7.72 11.81 14.09
CA THR A 231 -7.90 12.77 15.20
C THR A 231 -6.57 13.37 15.63
N GLU A 232 -6.58 14.60 16.15
CA GLU A 232 -5.37 15.29 16.66
C GLU A 232 -4.67 14.56 17.83
N ASP A 233 -5.35 13.62 18.49
CA ASP A 233 -4.77 12.85 19.59
C ASP A 233 -3.89 11.67 19.10
N CYS A 234 -2.59 11.85 19.24
CA CYS A 234 -1.53 10.88 18.94
C CYS A 234 -1.57 9.56 19.72
N LYS A 235 -2.34 9.50 20.81
CA LYS A 235 -2.44 8.31 21.68
C LYS A 235 -3.63 7.42 21.34
N ALA A 236 -4.53 7.86 20.47
CA ALA A 236 -5.67 7.07 20.03
C ALA A 236 -5.27 6.07 18.93
N ASN A 237 -4.61 4.97 19.27
CA ASN A 237 -4.39 3.86 18.33
C ASN A 237 -5.73 3.15 18.11
N ARG A 238 -6.46 3.46 17.02
CA ARG A 238 -7.65 2.71 16.62
C ARG A 238 -7.27 1.69 15.56
N VAL A 239 -7.21 0.41 15.96
CA VAL A 239 -7.05 -0.70 15.04
C VAL A 239 -8.40 -1.04 14.44
N THR A 240 -8.51 -0.93 13.12
CA THR A 240 -9.67 -1.44 12.37
C THR A 240 -9.17 -2.54 11.45
N GLU A 241 -9.81 -3.71 11.52
CA GLU A 241 -9.50 -4.87 10.68
C GLU A 241 -10.43 -4.90 9.45
N LEU A 242 -9.85 -5.09 8.26
CA LEU A 242 -10.62 -5.26 7.01
C LEU A 242 -10.49 -6.68 6.54
N ASP A 243 -11.62 -7.38 6.40
CA ASP A 243 -11.68 -8.68 5.74
C ASP A 243 -12.02 -8.48 4.25
N VAL A 244 -11.33 -9.23 3.39
CA VAL A 244 -11.44 -9.15 1.92
C VAL A 244 -11.64 -10.53 1.32
#